data_AF-A0A8I2YEX1-F1
#
_entry.id   AF-A0A8I2YEX1-F1
#
_cell.length_a   1.000
_cell.length_b   1.000
_cell.length_c   1.000
_cell.angle_alpha   90.00
_cell.angle_beta   90.00
_cell.angle_gamma   90.00
#
_symmetry.space_group_name_H-M   'P 1'
#
loop_
_entity.id
_entity.type
_entity.pdbx_description
1 polymer ?
#
loop_
_entity_poly.entity_id
_entity_poly.type
_entity_poly.pdbx_seq_one_letter_code
_entity_poly.pdbx_strand_id
1 'polypeptide(L)' 'MCTGALLLYKVPRVVIGENVNWVGGEDLLKKHGVEVVVLDDPECKALMKRYIEEKPEDWNEDIGE' A
#
# COMPACT_ATOMS: atom_id res chain seq x y z
N MET A 1 3.86 -8.60 -1.65
CA MET A 1 3.94 -8.99 -3.09
C MET A 1 4.14 -7.78 -4.03
N CYS A 2 3.22 -6.80 -4.05
CA CYS A 2 3.17 -5.72 -5.05
C CYS A 2 4.46 -4.90 -5.21
N THR A 3 5.17 -4.61 -4.11
CA THR A 3 6.49 -3.97 -4.12
C THR A 3 7.50 -4.67 -5.04
N GLY A 4 7.55 -6.00 -5.01
CA GLY A 4 8.47 -6.78 -5.84
C GLY A 4 8.13 -6.67 -7.33
N ALA A 5 6.83 -6.61 -7.68
CA ALA A 5 6.39 -6.40 -9.06
C ALA A 5 6.83 -5.03 -9.58
N LEU A 6 6.68 -3.96 -8.78
CA LEU A 6 7.14 -2.62 -9.15
C LEU A 6 8.64 -2.59 -9.46
N LEU A 7 9.46 -3.25 -8.63
CA LEU A 7 10.90 -3.36 -8.85
C LEU A 7 11.25 -4.20 -10.09
N LEU A 8 10.58 -5.35 -10.26
CA LEU A 8 10.79 -6.25 -11.39
C LEU A 8 10.55 -5.54 -12.73
N TYR A 9 9.46 -4.77 -12.82
CA TYR A 9 9.10 -4.03 -14.01
C TYR A 9 9.78 -2.66 -14.13
N LYS A 10 10.66 -2.31 -13.17
CA LYS A 10 11.39 -1.04 -13.15
C LYS A 10 10.46 0.17 -13.21
N VAL A 11 9.34 0.11 -12.49
CA VAL A 11 8.41 1.23 -12.38
C VAL A 11 9.13 2.38 -11.67
N PRO A 12 9.25 3.57 -12.29
CA PRO A 12 10.08 4.65 -11.75
C PRO A 12 9.37 5.45 -10.64
N ARG A 13 8.03 5.43 -10.63
CA ARG A 13 7.20 6.20 -9.70
C ARG A 13 5.95 5.44 -9.30
N VAL A 14 5.60 5.50 -8.03
CA VAL A 14 4.33 5.01 -7.50
C VAL A 14 3.65 6.12 -6.70
N VAL A 15 2.33 6.25 -6.91
CA VAL A 15 1.47 7.15 -6.13
C VAL A 15 0.54 6.27 -5.30
N ILE A 16 0.61 6.43 -3.98
CA ILE A 16 -0.15 5.66 -3.00
C ILE A 16 -1.24 6.58 -2.43
N GLY A 17 -2.48 6.10 -2.41
CA GLY A 17 -3.60 6.86 -1.85
C GLY A 17 -3.39 7.17 -0.38
N GLU A 18 -3.15 6.12 0.42
CA GLU A 18 -2.90 6.22 1.86
C GLU A 18 -2.02 5.07 2.36
N ASN A 19 -1.39 5.25 3.50
CA ASN A 19 -0.59 4.22 4.19
C ASN A 19 -0.80 4.21 5.71
N VAL A 20 -1.93 4.75 6.18
CA VAL A 20 -2.28 4.82 7.60
C VAL A 20 -2.88 3.49 8.07
N ASN A 21 -3.75 2.89 7.26
CA ASN A 21 -4.36 1.61 7.64
C ASN A 21 -3.38 0.44 7.47
N TRP A 22 -2.48 0.52 6.48
CA TRP A 22 -1.46 -0.50 6.24
C TRP A 22 -0.26 0.07 5.48
N VAL A 23 0.94 -0.34 5.88
CA VAL A 23 2.19 0.08 5.25
C VAL A 23 2.85 -1.11 4.55
N GLY A 24 3.05 -0.97 3.24
CA GLY A 24 3.75 -1.96 2.44
C GLY A 24 5.27 -1.76 2.39
N GLY A 25 5.91 -2.29 1.34
CA GLY A 25 7.37 -2.17 1.14
C GLY A 25 7.85 -0.81 0.62
N GLU A 26 7.26 0.32 1.07
CA GLU A 26 7.59 1.67 0.59
C GLU A 26 9.07 2.01 0.75
N ASP A 27 9.67 1.66 1.88
CA ASP A 27 11.09 1.93 2.14
C ASP A 27 12.01 1.16 1.21
N LEU A 28 11.61 -0.05 0.79
CA LEU A 28 12.37 -0.84 -0.17
C LEU A 28 12.34 -0.17 -1.55
N LEU A 29 11.20 0.38 -1.97
CA LEU A 29 11.04 1.13 -3.22
C LEU A 29 11.94 2.37 -3.23
N LYS A 30 11.88 3.17 -2.16
CA LYS A 30 12.71 4.38 -2.00
C LYS A 30 14.20 4.04 -2.05
N LYS A 31 14.63 2.96 -1.39
CA LYS A 31 16.03 2.48 -1.42
C LYS A 31 16.50 2.08 -2.82
N HIS A 32 15.59 1.67 -3.71
CA HIS A 32 15.90 1.31 -5.10
C HIS A 32 15.65 2.46 -6.09
N GLY A 33 15.48 3.70 -5.60
CA GLY A 33 15.35 4.90 -6.42
C GLY A 33 13.97 5.08 -7.07
N VAL A 34 12.96 4.33 -6.63
CA VAL A 34 11.58 4.56 -7.05
C VAL A 34 11.04 5.78 -6.31
N GLU A 35 10.46 6.74 -7.03
CA GLU A 35 9.75 7.86 -6.43
C GLU A 35 8.45 7.36 -5.79
N VAL A 36 8.30 7.56 -4.48
CA VAL A 36 7.09 7.18 -3.74
C VAL A 36 6.40 8.45 -3.26
N VAL A 37 5.16 8.67 -3.72
CA VAL A 37 4.32 9.79 -3.30
C VAL A 37 3.10 9.24 -2.57
N VAL A 38 2.87 9.70 -1.35
CA VAL A 38 1.68 9.35 -0.56
C VAL A 38 0.78 10.58 -0.55
N LEU A 39 -0.44 10.45 -1.08
CA LEU A 39 -1.39 11.55 -1.20
C LEU A 39 -2.10 11.88 0.12
N ASP A 40 -2.09 10.94 1.06
CA ASP A 40 -2.80 11.05 2.32
C ASP A 40 -4.32 11.20 2.14
N ASP A 41 -4.87 10.52 1.13
CA ASP A 41 -6.24 10.69 0.66
C ASP A 41 -7.27 10.25 1.73
N PRO A 42 -8.16 11.16 2.18
CA PRO A 42 -9.12 10.87 3.24
C PRO A 42 -10.20 9.86 2.81
N GLU A 43 -10.56 9.80 1.53
CA GLU A 43 -11.55 8.84 1.03
C GLU A 43 -10.96 7.43 1.02
N CYS A 44 -9.70 7.27 0.56
CA CYS A 44 -8.99 5.99 0.63
C CYS A 44 -8.88 5.49 2.09
N LYS A 45 -8.50 6.37 3.02
CA LYS A 45 -8.38 6.02 4.44
C LYS A 45 -9.70 5.55 5.03
N ALA A 46 -10.77 6.32 4.80
CA ALA A 46 -12.09 6.03 5.35
C ALA A 46 -12.64 4.72 4.78
N LEU A 47 -12.45 4.49 3.48
CA LEU A 47 -12.88 3.26 2.81
C LEU A 47 -12.16 2.03 3.37
N MET A 48 -10.82 2.06 3.40
CA MET A 48 -10.02 0.94 3.88
C MET A 48 -10.24 0.67 5.36
N LYS A 49 -10.31 1.73 6.19
CA LYS A 49 -10.62 1.60 7.62
C LYS A 49 -11.95 0.88 7.85
N ARG A 50 -13.02 1.31 7.17
CA ARG A 50 -14.33 0.68 7.30
C ARG A 50 -14.31 -0.78 6.86
N TYR A 51 -13.64 -1.09 5.75
CA TYR A 51 -13.52 -2.47 5.27
C TYR A 51 -12.82 -3.38 6.30
N ILE A 52 -11.69 -2.93 6.86
CA ILE A 52 -10.92 -3.69 7.85
C ILE A 52 -11.73 -3.90 9.13
N GLU A 53 -12.48 -2.88 9.58
CA GLU A 53 -13.35 -2.97 10.77
C GLU A 53 -14.55 -3.91 10.56
N GLU A 54 -15.16 -3.89 9.36
CA GLU A 54 -16.35 -4.68 9.05
C GLU A 54 -16.02 -6.13 8.64
N LYS A 55 -14.82 -6.37 8.07
CA LYS A 55 -14.40 -7.66 7.50
C LYS A 55 -12.93 -7.99 7.82
N PRO A 56 -12.57 -8.13 9.11
CA PRO A 56 -11.19 -8.35 9.52
C PRO A 56 -10.62 -9.68 9.01
N GLU A 57 -11.44 -10.72 8.90
CA GLU A 57 -11.03 -12.05 8.42
C GLU A 57 -10.65 -12.02 6.94
N ASP A 58 -11.49 -11.39 6.10
CA ASP A 58 -11.20 -11.21 4.67
C ASP A 58 -9.96 -10.33 4.46
N TRP A 59 -9.76 -9.32 5.31
CA TRP A 59 -8.55 -8.48 5.26
C TRP A 59 -7.29 -9.26 5.62
N ASN A 60 -7.33 -10.02 6.72
CA ASN A 60 -6.20 -10.84 7.15
C ASN A 60 -5.84 -11.88 6.09
N GLU A 61 -6.84 -12.50 5.44
CA GLU A 61 -6.61 -13.39 4.30
C GLU A 61 -5.82 -12.71 3.17
N ASP A 62 -6.18 -11.48 2.80
CA ASP A 62 -5.54 -10.72 1.70
C ASP A 62 -4.06 -10.42 1.99
N ILE A 63 -3.72 -10.14 3.24
CA ILE A 63 -2.33 -9.87 3.67
C ILE A 63 -1.58 -11.13 4.13
N GLY A 64 -2.27 -12.27 4.25
CA GLY A 64 -1.73 -13.56 4.66
C GLY A 64 -1.50 -13.72 6.17
N GLU A 65 -2.34 -13.10 6.99
CA GLU A 65 -2.38 -13.21 8.47
C GLU A 65 -3.49 -14.15 8.99
#